data_AF-A0A6L4BB33-F1
#
_entry.id   AF-A0A6L4BB33-F1
#
_cell.length_a   1.000
_cell.length_b   1.000
_cell.length_c   1.000
_cell.angle_alpha   90.00
_cell.angle_beta   90.00
_cell.angle_gamma   90.00
#
_symmetry.space_group_name_H-M   'P 1'
#
loop_
_entity.id
_entity.type
_entity.pdbx_description
1 polymer ?
#
loop_
_entity_poly.entity_id
_entity_poly.type
_entity_poly.pdbx_seq_one_letter_code
_entity_poly.pdbx_strand_id
1 'polypeptide(L)'
;TTPAVPGSTGAEGQTPLTSSKSATINYEVDKTIQHTRKALGQIRRLSVAVAVNHKEEKDKNGAVKSVPISDEEKKRIEDLVREAVGYNKERGDTINVATGAFVASDKDSLELPIWKDPDNIVLFKELIKYLVIAGVIAFVAFGVIRPLMKQVMPPPPETKEDEEAQAGGLTGEEGEEGEEGEDEDGAAVALSPEAAARLAYDEKIAKVHEIAKSNPRVVANLIKEWMGTNEQQR
;
A
#
# COMPACT_ATOMS: atom_id res chain seq x y z
N THR A 1 -57.31 45.93 56.64
CA THR A 1 -58.05 45.77 57.89
C THR A 1 -57.72 46.94 58.79
N THR A 2 -58.71 47.70 59.23
CA THR A 2 -58.56 48.83 60.17
C THR A 2 -59.78 48.78 61.10
N PRO A 3 -59.60 48.87 62.44
CA PRO A 3 -60.69 48.67 63.39
C PRO A 3 -61.55 49.92 63.56
N ALA A 4 -62.82 49.72 63.94
CA ALA A 4 -63.78 50.80 64.24
C ALA A 4 -63.90 51.04 65.75
N VAL A 5 -64.08 52.31 66.14
CA VAL A 5 -64.38 52.76 67.51
C VAL A 5 -65.87 53.13 67.59
N PRO A 6 -66.63 52.68 68.60
CA PRO A 6 -68.05 53.01 68.73
C PRO A 6 -68.29 54.25 69.60
N GLY A 7 -69.11 55.19 69.10
CA GLY A 7 -69.76 56.20 69.93
C GLY A 7 -69.81 57.61 69.32
N SER A 8 -70.85 57.91 68.53
CA SER A 8 -71.38 59.26 68.36
C SER A 8 -72.73 59.23 67.64
N THR A 9 -73.78 59.64 68.33
CA THR A 9 -75.13 59.90 67.77
C THR A 9 -75.27 61.39 67.46
N GLY A 10 -75.49 61.72 66.19
CA GLY A 10 -75.94 63.02 65.71
C GLY A 10 -76.53 62.86 64.31
N ALA A 11 -77.81 63.20 64.16
CA ALA A 11 -78.54 63.14 62.90
C ALA A 11 -78.42 64.49 62.18
N GLU A 12 -77.86 64.50 60.97
CA GLU A 12 -78.04 65.54 59.95
C GLU A 12 -77.69 64.94 58.57
N GLY A 13 -78.45 65.32 57.54
CA GLY A 13 -78.53 64.64 56.24
C GLY A 13 -77.18 64.44 55.54
N GLN A 14 -76.85 63.18 55.25
CA GLN A 14 -75.67 62.84 54.45
C GLN A 14 -76.08 62.60 53.00
N THR A 15 -75.75 63.57 52.16
CA THR A 15 -75.62 63.45 50.70
C THR A 15 -74.84 62.16 50.37
N PRO A 16 -75.24 61.35 49.38
CA PRO A 16 -74.49 60.13 49.04
C PRO A 16 -73.08 60.51 48.60
N LEU A 17 -72.08 60.26 49.45
CA LEU A 17 -70.67 60.39 49.10
C LEU A 17 -70.32 59.27 48.11
N THR A 18 -70.42 59.58 46.82
CA THR A 18 -69.83 58.78 45.76
C THR A 18 -68.31 58.97 45.80
N SER A 19 -67.59 57.95 46.26
CA SER A 19 -66.13 57.93 46.26
C SER A 19 -65.66 57.05 45.10
N SER A 20 -65.08 57.67 44.08
CA SER A 20 -64.44 56.95 42.97
C SER A 20 -62.93 56.94 43.17
N LYS A 21 -62.32 55.76 43.04
CA LYS A 21 -60.86 55.59 43.11
C LYS A 21 -60.39 55.06 41.77
N SER A 22 -59.72 55.92 41.00
CA SER A 22 -59.03 55.53 39.77
C SER A 22 -57.55 55.34 40.08
N ALA A 23 -56.99 54.20 39.70
CA ALA A 23 -55.57 53.91 39.81
C ALA A 23 -55.10 53.26 38.50
N THR A 24 -54.21 53.96 37.79
CA THR A 24 -53.54 53.42 36.61
C THR A 24 -52.25 52.77 37.06
N ILE A 25 -52.18 51.44 36.98
CA ILE A 25 -50.96 50.68 37.29
C ILE A 25 -50.30 50.32 35.96
N ASN A 26 -49.10 50.87 35.74
CA ASN A 26 -48.27 50.49 34.62
C ASN A 26 -47.39 49.32 35.05
N TYR A 27 -47.46 48.22 34.31
CA TYR A 27 -46.57 47.08 34.49
C TYR A 27 -45.48 47.17 33.42
N GLU A 28 -44.23 47.03 33.83
CA GLU A 28 -43.16 46.74 32.88
C GLU A 28 -43.20 45.25 32.56
N VAL A 29 -43.20 44.93 31.27
CA VAL A 29 -43.24 43.54 30.81
C VAL A 29 -41.81 43.02 30.74
N ASP A 30 -41.59 41.82 31.27
CA ASP A 30 -40.27 41.17 31.23
C ASP A 30 -39.80 40.99 29.77
N LYS A 31 -38.57 41.43 29.49
CA LYS A 31 -37.93 41.29 28.17
C LYS A 31 -36.85 40.22 28.20
N THR A 32 -37.10 39.10 27.52
CA THR A 32 -36.08 38.09 27.27
C THR A 32 -35.37 38.37 25.94
N ILE A 33 -34.06 38.66 25.98
CA ILE A 33 -33.23 38.86 24.78
C ILE A 33 -32.39 37.60 24.55
N GLN A 34 -32.68 36.87 23.47
CA GLN A 34 -31.90 35.72 23.07
C GLN A 34 -30.88 36.11 22.00
N HIS A 35 -29.59 35.97 22.30
CA HIS A 35 -28.51 36.10 21.34
C HIS A 35 -28.09 34.72 20.83
N THR A 36 -28.42 34.42 19.57
CA THR A 36 -27.99 33.17 18.92
C THR A 36 -26.85 33.46 17.95
N ARG A 37 -25.64 32.99 18.25
CA ARG A 37 -24.51 32.98 17.31
C ARG A 37 -24.50 31.64 16.58
N LYS A 38 -24.77 31.65 15.27
CA LYS A 38 -24.68 30.44 14.44
C LYS A 38 -23.21 30.13 14.18
N ALA A 39 -22.85 28.84 14.26
CA ALA A 39 -21.53 28.38 13.84
C ALA A 39 -21.35 28.55 12.32
N LEU A 40 -20.15 28.91 11.88
CA LEU A 40 -19.79 28.95 10.47
C LEU A 40 -19.64 27.51 9.95
N GLY A 41 -20.14 27.24 8.74
CA GLY A 41 -20.03 25.91 8.11
C GLY A 41 -21.20 24.94 8.34
N GLN A 42 -22.39 25.43 8.72
CA GLN A 42 -23.56 24.56 8.79
C GLN A 42 -24.04 24.11 7.39
N ILE A 43 -24.36 22.82 7.28
CA ILE A 43 -24.88 22.23 6.04
C ILE A 43 -26.30 22.75 5.83
N ARG A 44 -26.53 23.46 4.72
CA ARG A 44 -27.86 23.98 4.34
C ARG A 44 -28.72 22.94 3.63
N ARG A 45 -28.11 22.10 2.78
CA ARG A 45 -28.79 21.07 1.99
C ARG A 45 -27.78 20.06 1.44
N LEU A 46 -28.15 18.78 1.43
CA LEU A 46 -27.42 17.71 0.75
C LEU A 46 -28.19 17.21 -0.48
N SER A 47 -27.46 16.95 -1.55
CA SER A 47 -27.99 16.33 -2.76
C SER A 47 -27.08 15.18 -3.14
N VAL A 48 -27.59 13.95 -3.06
CA VAL A 48 -26.82 12.73 -3.25
C VAL A 48 -27.43 11.92 -4.39
N ALA A 49 -26.59 11.52 -5.34
CA ALA A 49 -26.98 10.64 -6.43
C ALA A 49 -26.08 9.40 -6.40
N VAL A 50 -26.70 8.22 -6.41
CA VAL A 50 -26.00 6.94 -6.36
C VAL A 50 -26.37 6.15 -7.60
N ALA A 51 -25.36 5.74 -8.37
CA ALA A 51 -25.52 4.82 -9.49
C ALA A 51 -25.08 3.43 -9.06
N VAL A 52 -25.94 2.44 -9.24
CA VAL A 52 -25.66 1.05 -8.85
C VAL A 52 -25.62 0.17 -10.10
N ASN A 53 -24.53 -0.58 -10.24
CA ASN A 53 -24.39 -1.54 -11.33
C ASN A 53 -25.35 -2.72 -11.13
N HIS A 54 -25.73 -3.35 -12.23
CA HIS A 54 -26.43 -4.63 -12.19
C HIS A 54 -25.57 -5.73 -11.56
N LYS A 55 -26.25 -6.74 -11.03
CA LYS A 55 -25.59 -7.92 -10.50
C LYS A 55 -25.15 -8.84 -11.62
N GLU A 56 -24.03 -9.50 -11.43
CA GLU A 56 -23.55 -10.55 -12.33
C GLU A 56 -23.97 -11.91 -11.77
N GLU A 57 -24.85 -12.60 -12.50
CA GLU A 57 -25.19 -13.98 -12.18
C GLU A 57 -24.62 -14.90 -13.26
N LYS A 58 -23.97 -15.98 -12.83
CA LYS A 58 -23.48 -17.02 -13.75
C LYS A 58 -24.64 -17.95 -14.10
N ASP A 59 -24.96 -18.05 -15.37
CA ASP A 59 -25.91 -19.05 -15.87
C ASP A 59 -25.32 -20.46 -15.75
N LYS A 60 -26.16 -21.49 -15.87
CA LYS A 60 -25.79 -22.91 -15.82
C LYS A 60 -24.73 -23.31 -16.84
N ASN A 61 -24.54 -22.51 -17.89
CA ASN A 61 -23.53 -22.68 -18.93
C ASN A 61 -22.24 -21.85 -18.68
N GLY A 62 -22.10 -21.23 -17.50
CA GLY A 62 -20.93 -20.42 -17.14
C GLY A 62 -20.90 -19.01 -17.75
N ALA A 63 -21.90 -18.64 -18.55
CA ALA A 63 -22.02 -17.29 -19.09
C ALA A 63 -22.45 -16.30 -18.00
N VAL A 64 -21.73 -15.18 -17.86
CA VAL A 64 -22.08 -14.10 -16.93
C VAL A 64 -23.20 -13.28 -17.54
N LYS A 65 -24.35 -13.22 -16.87
CA LYS A 65 -25.50 -12.42 -17.27
C LYS A 65 -25.70 -11.27 -16.29
N SER A 66 -25.91 -10.08 -16.86
CA SER A 66 -26.27 -8.88 -16.10
C SER A 66 -27.74 -8.94 -15.70
N VAL A 67 -28.01 -8.97 -14.40
CA VAL A 67 -29.36 -9.03 -13.80
C VAL A 67 -29.65 -7.71 -13.07
N PRO A 68 -30.78 -7.04 -13.37
CA PRO A 68 -31.16 -5.82 -12.67
C PRO A 68 -31.38 -6.08 -11.18
N ILE A 69 -31.05 -5.10 -10.35
CA ILE A 69 -31.27 -5.18 -8.90
C ILE A 69 -32.78 -5.13 -8.62
N SER A 70 -33.23 -5.93 -7.65
CA SER A 70 -34.62 -5.94 -7.21
C SER A 70 -35.02 -4.63 -6.51
N ASP A 71 -36.32 -4.28 -6.53
CA ASP A 71 -36.81 -3.07 -5.87
C ASP A 71 -36.59 -3.08 -4.35
N GLU A 72 -36.63 -4.26 -3.72
CA GLU A 72 -36.33 -4.42 -2.29
C GLU A 72 -34.89 -4.03 -1.97
N GLU A 73 -33.94 -4.47 -2.79
CA GLU A 73 -32.53 -4.15 -2.61
C GLU A 73 -32.22 -2.71 -2.93
N LYS A 74 -32.87 -2.14 -3.95
CA LYS A 74 -32.79 -0.70 -4.23
C LYS A 74 -33.22 0.11 -3.02
N LYS A 75 -34.32 -0.27 -2.36
CA LYS A 75 -34.80 0.38 -1.14
C LYS A 75 -33.82 0.24 0.02
N ARG A 76 -33.25 -0.95 0.23
CA ARG A 76 -32.21 -1.16 1.26
C ARG A 76 -31.00 -0.28 1.02
N ILE A 77 -30.54 -0.14 -0.22
CA ILE A 77 -29.44 0.75 -0.58
C ILE A 77 -29.82 2.21 -0.30
N GLU A 78 -31.02 2.64 -0.66
CA GLU A 78 -31.49 3.99 -0.37
C GLU A 78 -31.52 4.28 1.14
N ASP A 79 -32.02 3.34 1.95
CA ASP A 79 -32.10 3.44 3.40
C ASP A 79 -30.69 3.54 4.03
N LEU A 80 -29.75 2.69 3.60
CA LEU A 80 -28.35 2.73 4.04
C LEU A 80 -27.67 4.05 3.69
N VAL A 81 -27.87 4.54 2.46
CA VAL A 81 -27.33 5.83 2.04
C VAL A 81 -27.94 6.96 2.87
N ARG A 82 -29.24 6.88 3.18
CA ARG A 82 -29.95 7.88 3.99
C ARG A 82 -29.36 8.01 5.39
N GLU A 83 -29.06 6.88 6.02
CA GLU A 83 -28.42 6.86 7.34
C GLU A 83 -26.96 7.33 7.29
N ALA A 84 -26.18 6.84 6.30
CA ALA A 84 -24.76 7.18 6.17
C ALA A 84 -24.51 8.68 5.97
N VAL A 85 -25.38 9.38 5.24
CA VAL A 85 -25.23 10.82 4.96
C VAL A 85 -25.91 11.72 5.99
N GLY A 86 -26.62 11.15 6.97
CA GLY A 86 -27.40 11.92 7.95
C GLY A 86 -28.50 12.75 7.30
N TYR A 87 -29.27 12.12 6.40
CA TYR A 87 -30.37 12.75 5.67
C TYR A 87 -31.34 13.46 6.61
N ASN A 88 -31.70 14.68 6.24
CA ASN A 88 -32.68 15.46 6.97
C ASN A 88 -33.71 16.07 6.02
N LYS A 89 -34.99 15.70 6.22
CA LYS A 89 -36.12 16.21 5.43
C LYS A 89 -36.39 17.69 5.66
N GLU A 90 -36.22 18.19 6.89
CA GLU A 90 -36.40 19.61 7.24
C GLU A 90 -35.31 20.50 6.63
N ARG A 91 -34.10 19.93 6.45
CA ARG A 91 -33.00 20.58 5.71
C ARG A 91 -33.26 20.64 4.19
N GLY A 92 -34.22 19.86 3.69
CA GLY A 92 -34.55 19.79 2.27
C GLY A 92 -33.59 18.90 1.47
N ASP A 93 -33.02 17.88 2.11
CA ASP A 93 -32.11 16.96 1.44
C ASP A 93 -32.83 16.06 0.42
N THR A 94 -32.08 15.64 -0.59
CA THR A 94 -32.58 14.78 -1.67
C THR A 94 -31.59 13.66 -1.96
N ILE A 95 -32.09 12.43 -2.07
CA ILE A 95 -31.31 11.25 -2.44
C ILE A 95 -31.98 10.61 -3.66
N ASN A 96 -31.20 10.26 -4.68
CA ASN A 96 -31.68 9.52 -5.84
C ASN A 96 -30.78 8.32 -6.13
N VAL A 97 -31.38 7.14 -6.30
CA VAL A 97 -30.68 5.90 -6.63
C VAL A 97 -31.10 5.44 -8.01
N ALA A 98 -30.15 5.44 -8.95
CA ALA A 98 -30.32 4.96 -10.31
C ALA A 98 -29.62 3.61 -10.46
N THR A 99 -30.30 2.66 -11.10
CA THR A 99 -29.75 1.33 -11.39
C THR A 99 -29.57 1.22 -12.90
N GLY A 100 -28.40 0.73 -13.33
CA GLY A 100 -28.13 0.51 -14.76
C GLY A 100 -26.95 -0.41 -14.97
N ALA A 101 -26.90 -1.07 -16.12
CA ALA A 101 -25.74 -1.85 -16.53
C ALA A 101 -24.59 -0.91 -16.88
N PHE A 102 -23.49 -1.03 -16.16
CA PHE A 102 -22.28 -0.28 -16.49
C PHE A 102 -21.59 -0.97 -17.67
N VAL A 103 -21.06 -0.16 -18.58
CA VAL A 103 -20.22 -0.69 -19.67
C VAL A 103 -18.91 -1.10 -19.02
N ALA A 104 -18.69 -2.42 -18.91
CA ALA A 104 -17.37 -2.94 -18.59
C ALA A 104 -16.43 -2.47 -19.71
N SER A 105 -15.49 -1.59 -19.36
CA SER A 105 -14.41 -1.29 -20.30
C SER A 105 -13.57 -2.56 -20.37
N ASP A 106 -13.44 -3.15 -21.57
CA ASP A 106 -12.63 -4.34 -21.86
C ASP A 106 -11.15 -4.24 -21.41
N LYS A 107 -10.75 -3.12 -20.79
CA LYS A 107 -9.43 -2.92 -20.21
C LYS A 107 -9.17 -3.74 -18.96
N ASP A 108 -10.22 -4.13 -18.21
CA ASP A 108 -10.05 -4.87 -16.95
C ASP A 108 -10.18 -6.39 -17.10
N SER A 109 -10.73 -6.88 -18.22
CA SER A 109 -11.06 -8.30 -18.43
C SER A 109 -10.34 -8.97 -19.60
N LEU A 110 -9.53 -8.22 -20.35
CA LEU A 110 -8.57 -8.86 -21.23
C LEU A 110 -7.37 -9.23 -20.37
N GLU A 111 -7.36 -10.48 -19.89
CA GLU A 111 -6.11 -11.20 -19.73
C GLU A 111 -5.38 -11.09 -21.07
N LEU A 112 -4.62 -10.00 -21.24
CA LEU A 112 -3.81 -9.79 -22.41
C LEU A 112 -2.92 -11.02 -22.47
N PRO A 113 -2.93 -11.76 -23.59
CA PRO A 113 -2.07 -12.92 -23.69
C PRO A 113 -0.63 -12.50 -23.36
N ILE A 114 0.13 -13.37 -22.70
CA ILE A 114 1.43 -13.04 -22.08
C ILE A 114 2.36 -12.21 -23.00
N TRP A 115 2.27 -12.41 -24.32
CA TRP A 115 3.03 -11.69 -25.35
C TRP A 115 2.54 -10.27 -25.71
N LYS A 116 1.34 -9.87 -25.30
CA LYS A 116 0.70 -8.55 -25.53
C LYS A 116 0.69 -7.67 -24.29
N ASP A 117 1.03 -8.23 -23.14
CA ASP A 117 1.18 -7.46 -21.91
C ASP A 117 2.38 -6.48 -22.06
N PRO A 118 2.16 -5.16 -21.91
CA PRO A 118 3.22 -4.18 -22.04
C PRO A 118 4.42 -4.47 -21.15
N ASP A 119 4.21 -5.03 -19.95
CA ASP A 119 5.28 -5.32 -19.00
C ASP A 119 6.15 -6.49 -19.48
N ASN A 120 5.52 -7.53 -20.03
CA ASN A 120 6.24 -8.69 -20.60
C ASN A 120 6.98 -8.33 -21.88
N ILE A 121 6.46 -7.41 -22.70
CA ILE A 121 7.14 -6.92 -23.90
C ILE A 121 8.42 -6.17 -23.52
N VAL A 122 8.39 -5.38 -22.45
CA VAL A 122 9.58 -4.67 -21.94
C VAL A 122 10.61 -5.69 -21.44
N LEU A 123 10.18 -6.67 -20.64
CA LEU A 123 11.07 -7.72 -20.13
C LEU A 123 11.67 -8.56 -21.27
N PHE A 124 10.88 -8.93 -22.27
CA PHE A 124 11.35 -9.70 -23.43
C PHE A 124 12.38 -8.92 -24.26
N LYS A 125 12.17 -7.62 -24.49
CA LYS A 125 13.16 -6.76 -25.16
C LYS A 125 14.45 -6.67 -24.37
N GLU A 126 14.36 -6.59 -23.06
CA GLU A 126 15.52 -6.56 -22.18
C GLU A 126 16.29 -7.90 -22.20
N LEU A 127 15.58 -9.03 -22.17
CA LEU A 127 16.17 -10.36 -22.30
C LEU A 127 16.90 -10.52 -23.65
N ILE A 128 16.28 -10.08 -24.75
CA ILE A 128 16.91 -10.10 -26.08
C ILE A 128 18.18 -9.24 -26.09
N LYS A 129 18.15 -8.03 -25.52
CA LYS A 129 19.32 -7.15 -25.43
C LYS A 129 20.51 -7.86 -24.77
N TYR A 130 20.28 -8.54 -23.64
CA TYR A 130 21.33 -9.28 -22.95
C TYR A 130 21.78 -10.53 -23.74
N LEU A 131 20.86 -11.25 -24.39
CA LEU A 131 21.23 -12.38 -25.26
C LEU A 131 22.09 -11.96 -26.44
N VAL A 132 21.83 -10.79 -27.05
CA VAL A 132 22.65 -10.26 -28.14
C VAL A 132 24.05 -9.95 -27.64
N ILE A 133 24.18 -9.28 -26.47
CA ILE A 133 25.49 -8.98 -25.87
C ILE A 133 26.25 -10.28 -25.55
N ALA A 134 25.59 -11.24 -24.90
CA ALA A 134 26.19 -12.54 -24.59
C ALA A 134 26.60 -13.30 -25.87
N GLY A 135 25.77 -13.24 -26.92
CA GLY A 135 26.05 -13.83 -28.22
C GLY A 135 27.27 -13.21 -28.91
N VAL A 136 27.46 -11.89 -28.83
CA VAL A 136 28.65 -11.21 -29.35
C VAL A 136 29.90 -11.62 -28.58
N ILE A 137 29.84 -11.69 -27.25
CA ILE A 137 30.96 -12.13 -26.42
C ILE A 137 31.33 -13.58 -26.76
N ALA A 138 30.33 -14.48 -26.86
CA ALA A 138 30.54 -15.86 -27.27
C ALA A 138 31.14 -15.95 -28.68
N PHE A 139 30.66 -15.16 -29.64
CA PHE A 139 31.21 -15.12 -30.99
C PHE A 139 32.68 -14.70 -31.01
N VAL A 140 33.07 -13.70 -30.21
CA VAL A 140 34.49 -13.30 -30.11
C VAL A 140 35.32 -14.40 -29.44
N ALA A 141 34.83 -14.98 -28.34
CA ALA A 141 35.53 -16.04 -27.63
C ALA A 141 35.75 -17.30 -28.49
N PHE A 142 34.70 -17.79 -29.15
CA PHE A 142 34.76 -19.01 -29.96
C PHE A 142 35.28 -18.77 -31.39
N GLY A 143 34.97 -17.62 -31.98
CA GLY A 143 35.32 -17.29 -33.36
C GLY A 143 36.70 -16.64 -33.54
N VAL A 144 37.22 -15.92 -32.53
CA VAL A 144 38.51 -15.21 -32.63
C VAL A 144 39.53 -15.74 -31.63
N ILE A 145 39.19 -15.76 -30.33
CA ILE A 145 40.15 -16.10 -29.27
C ILE A 145 40.55 -17.59 -29.33
N ARG A 146 39.58 -18.50 -29.44
CA ARG A 146 39.84 -19.95 -29.51
C ARG A 146 40.71 -20.39 -30.70
N PRO A 147 40.49 -19.93 -31.96
CA PRO A 147 41.39 -20.30 -33.07
C PRO A 147 42.78 -19.66 -32.94
N LEU A 148 42.89 -18.43 -32.43
CA LEU A 148 44.20 -17.81 -32.16
C LEU A 148 45.01 -18.60 -31.13
N MET A 149 44.40 -19.06 -30.03
CA MET A 149 45.09 -19.91 -29.05
C MET A 149 45.53 -21.24 -29.67
N LYS A 150 44.70 -21.88 -30.51
CA LYS A 150 45.07 -23.12 -31.22
C LYS A 150 46.24 -22.95 -32.21
N GLN A 151 46.46 -21.74 -32.71
CA GLN A 151 47.54 -21.46 -33.67
C GLN A 151 48.86 -21.08 -32.97
N VAL A 152 48.79 -20.59 -31.73
CA VAL A 152 49.95 -20.15 -30.95
C VAL A 152 50.41 -21.20 -29.92
N MET A 153 49.53 -22.10 -29.47
CA MET A 153 49.94 -23.29 -28.71
C MET A 153 50.47 -24.37 -29.67
N PRO A 154 51.73 -24.81 -29.52
CA PRO A 154 52.22 -25.95 -30.28
C PRO A 154 51.42 -27.21 -29.92
N PRO A 155 51.10 -28.08 -30.90
CA PRO A 155 50.40 -29.33 -30.62
C PRO A 155 51.21 -30.16 -29.62
N PRO A 156 50.58 -30.69 -28.55
CA PRO A 156 51.18 -31.76 -27.76
C PRO A 156 51.59 -32.89 -28.70
N PRO A 157 52.79 -33.48 -28.54
CA PRO A 157 53.29 -34.50 -29.45
C PRO A 157 52.29 -35.67 -29.54
N GLU A 158 51.88 -35.99 -30.76
CA GLU A 158 50.97 -37.10 -31.08
C GLU A 158 51.61 -38.44 -30.70
N THR A 159 51.16 -39.06 -29.61
CA THR A 159 51.21 -40.53 -29.50
C THR A 159 50.08 -41.08 -30.35
N LYS A 160 50.43 -41.54 -31.56
CA LYS A 160 49.58 -42.35 -32.42
C LYS A 160 49.64 -43.78 -31.93
N GLU A 161 48.62 -44.26 -31.22
CA GLU A 161 48.32 -45.70 -31.12
C GLU A 161 46.80 -45.88 -31.15
N ASP A 162 46.34 -46.22 -32.34
CA ASP A 162 45.31 -47.20 -32.70
C ASP A 162 43.97 -47.25 -31.95
N GLU A 163 42.92 -47.02 -32.74
CA GLU A 163 41.56 -47.50 -32.49
C GLU A 163 41.57 -49.04 -32.36
N GLU A 164 41.01 -49.55 -31.25
CA GLU A 164 40.14 -50.73 -31.13
C GLU A 164 40.31 -51.42 -29.76
N ALA A 165 39.41 -51.12 -28.81
CA ALA A 165 38.81 -52.10 -27.89
C ALA A 165 37.82 -51.41 -26.94
N GLN A 166 36.52 -51.54 -27.25
CA GLN A 166 35.49 -51.47 -26.20
C GLN A 166 35.52 -52.77 -25.39
N ALA A 167 35.66 -52.66 -24.07
CA ALA A 167 34.78 -53.27 -23.06
C ALA A 167 35.52 -53.50 -21.73
N GLY A 168 34.95 -52.98 -20.64
CA GLY A 168 35.03 -53.63 -19.33
C GLY A 168 35.60 -52.79 -18.17
N GLY A 169 34.72 -52.44 -17.23
CA GLY A 169 34.93 -52.80 -15.82
C GLY A 169 35.76 -51.89 -14.91
N LEU A 170 35.05 -51.05 -14.13
CA LEU A 170 35.20 -50.76 -12.70
C LEU A 170 36.57 -50.81 -11.97
N THR A 171 36.80 -49.71 -11.22
CA THR A 171 37.37 -49.56 -9.84
C THR A 171 38.88 -49.59 -9.58
N GLY A 172 39.31 -48.63 -8.74
CA GLY A 172 40.55 -48.60 -7.94
C GLY A 172 41.69 -47.84 -8.63
N GLU A 173 41.94 -46.56 -8.33
CA GLU A 173 42.67 -46.02 -7.16
C GLU A 173 44.20 -46.05 -7.34
N GLU A 174 44.81 -44.90 -6.97
CA GLU A 174 46.23 -44.56 -6.80
C GLU A 174 47.09 -44.19 -8.03
N GLY A 175 47.63 -42.97 -7.97
CA GLY A 175 48.58 -42.39 -8.93
C GLY A 175 48.71 -40.86 -8.85
N GLU A 176 48.77 -40.32 -7.63
CA GLU A 176 49.37 -39.01 -7.27
C GLU A 176 50.88 -39.08 -7.64
N GLU A 177 51.65 -38.09 -8.09
CA GLU A 177 51.85 -36.69 -7.66
C GLU A 177 52.68 -35.92 -8.71
N GLY A 178 52.61 -34.57 -8.59
CA GLY A 178 53.76 -33.68 -8.76
C GLY A 178 53.50 -32.47 -9.67
N GLU A 179 53.59 -31.22 -9.24
CA GLU A 179 53.78 -30.56 -7.93
C GLU A 179 53.74 -29.06 -8.26
N GLU A 180 52.86 -28.27 -7.61
CA GLU A 180 53.06 -26.83 -7.44
C GLU A 180 53.36 -26.63 -5.96
N GLY A 181 54.64 -26.40 -5.64
CA GLY A 181 55.10 -26.05 -4.30
C GLY A 181 54.78 -24.58 -3.99
N GLU A 182 54.24 -24.29 -2.82
CA GLU A 182 55.02 -24.24 -1.57
C GLU A 182 54.09 -23.86 -0.40
N ASP A 183 54.24 -24.64 0.65
CA ASP A 183 53.39 -24.84 1.81
C ASP A 183 53.41 -23.70 2.86
N GLU A 184 52.37 -23.64 3.67
CA GLU A 184 52.52 -23.89 5.12
C GLU A 184 51.16 -24.28 5.76
N ASP A 185 51.11 -25.56 6.16
CA ASP A 185 50.28 -26.22 7.18
C ASP A 185 48.75 -26.21 7.07
N GLY A 186 48.27 -27.15 6.26
CA GLY A 186 46.93 -27.71 6.36
C GLY A 186 46.84 -28.82 7.42
N ALA A 187 46.00 -28.60 8.43
CA ALA A 187 45.27 -29.69 9.07
C ALA A 187 43.86 -29.71 8.46
N ALA A 188 43.67 -30.50 7.40
CA ALA A 188 42.37 -30.71 6.77
C ALA A 188 41.46 -31.54 7.70
N VAL A 189 40.88 -30.89 8.70
CA VAL A 189 39.74 -31.44 9.43
C VAL A 189 38.54 -31.30 8.51
N ALA A 190 37.85 -32.41 8.21
CA ALA A 190 36.58 -32.38 7.50
C ALA A 190 35.56 -31.63 8.37
N LEU A 191 35.47 -30.32 8.17
CA LEU A 191 34.58 -29.45 8.89
C LEU A 191 33.16 -29.64 8.36
N SER A 192 32.22 -29.86 9.27
CA SER A 192 30.78 -29.75 8.98
C SER A 192 30.51 -28.44 8.22
N PRO A 193 29.54 -28.41 7.28
CA PRO A 193 29.20 -27.21 6.51
C PRO A 193 29.02 -25.95 7.35
N GLU A 194 28.59 -26.11 8.61
CA GLU A 194 28.42 -25.02 9.57
C GLU A 194 29.76 -24.42 10.05
N ALA A 195 30.80 -25.23 10.24
CA ALA A 195 32.11 -24.76 10.69
C ALA A 195 32.89 -24.10 9.54
N ALA A 196 32.74 -24.58 8.31
CA ALA A 196 33.28 -23.91 7.12
C ALA A 196 32.63 -22.53 6.89
N ALA A 197 31.32 -22.41 7.13
CA ALA A 197 30.62 -21.12 7.04
C ALA A 197 31.09 -20.11 8.10
N ARG A 198 31.45 -20.57 9.31
CA ARG A 198 32.00 -19.72 10.38
C ARG A 198 33.41 -19.22 10.05
N LEU A 199 34.30 -20.09 9.56
CA LEU A 199 35.64 -19.66 9.14
C LEU A 199 35.60 -18.68 7.97
N ALA A 200 34.72 -18.92 6.98
CA ALA A 200 34.51 -18.00 5.88
C ALA A 200 33.88 -16.66 6.34
N TYR A 201 33.15 -16.65 7.45
CA TYR A 201 32.64 -15.42 8.07
C TYR A 201 33.78 -14.67 8.77
N ASP A 202 34.60 -15.37 9.55
CA ASP A 202 35.73 -14.78 10.27
C ASP A 202 36.77 -14.16 9.32
N GLU A 203 37.05 -14.80 8.18
CA GLU A 203 37.92 -14.25 7.13
C GLU A 203 37.34 -12.95 6.53
N LYS A 204 36.02 -12.90 6.31
CA LYS A 204 35.33 -11.69 5.82
C LYS A 204 35.40 -10.58 6.85
N ILE A 205 35.26 -10.87 8.15
CA ILE A 205 35.40 -9.88 9.22
C ILE A 205 36.84 -9.35 9.30
N ALA A 206 37.84 -10.22 9.18
CA ALA A 206 39.24 -9.81 9.16
C ALA A 206 39.54 -8.87 7.98
N LYS A 207 39.02 -9.18 6.79
CA LYS A 207 39.15 -8.34 5.58
C LYS A 207 38.44 -6.99 5.72
N VAL A 208 37.26 -6.96 6.35
CA VAL A 208 36.55 -5.71 6.65
C VAL A 208 37.34 -4.84 7.64
N HIS A 209 37.94 -5.46 8.66
CA HIS A 209 38.80 -4.75 9.62
C HIS A 209 40.05 -4.16 8.96
N GLU A 210 40.66 -4.87 8.01
CA GLU A 210 41.79 -4.38 7.23
C GLU A 210 41.41 -3.19 6.32
N ILE A 211 40.25 -3.27 5.67
CA ILE A 211 39.69 -2.16 4.86
C ILE A 211 39.41 -0.94 5.74
N ALA A 212 38.89 -1.13 6.96
CA ALA A 212 38.67 -0.06 7.91
C ALA A 212 39.97 0.63 8.36
N LYS A 213 41.05 -0.14 8.51
CA LYS A 213 42.37 0.39 8.89
C LYS A 213 43.06 1.13 7.74
N SER A 214 42.93 0.64 6.51
CA SER A 214 43.55 1.26 5.33
C SER A 214 42.78 2.48 4.82
N ASN A 215 41.45 2.50 4.97
CA ASN A 215 40.59 3.54 4.39
C ASN A 215 39.51 4.04 5.37
N PRO A 216 39.89 4.75 6.45
CA PRO A 216 38.95 5.21 7.48
C PRO A 216 37.90 6.20 6.96
N ARG A 217 38.24 7.01 5.95
CA ARG A 217 37.32 8.00 5.36
C ARG A 217 36.13 7.36 4.64
N VAL A 218 36.34 6.21 3.98
CA VAL A 218 35.28 5.50 3.25
C VAL A 218 34.29 4.89 4.24
N VAL A 219 34.80 4.27 5.31
CA VAL A 219 33.97 3.71 6.39
C VAL A 219 33.17 4.80 7.12
N ALA A 220 33.79 5.95 7.40
CA ALA A 220 33.11 7.08 8.02
C ALA A 220 31.93 7.61 7.18
N ASN A 221 32.07 7.61 5.84
CA ASN A 221 30.99 8.02 4.95
C ASN A 221 29.82 7.02 4.94
N LEU A 222 30.08 5.71 4.97
CA LEU A 222 29.02 4.70 5.09
C LEU A 222 28.27 4.81 6.42
N ILE A 223 29.00 4.99 7.53
CA ILE A 223 28.39 5.17 8.86
C ILE A 223 27.56 6.46 8.89
N LYS A 224 28.04 7.53 8.25
CA LYS A 224 27.29 8.79 8.10
C LYS A 224 26.03 8.60 7.27
N GLU A 225 26.05 7.78 6.24
CA GLU A 225 24.88 7.48 5.40
C GLU A 225 23.81 6.69 6.18
N TRP A 226 24.23 5.71 6.98
CA TRP A 226 23.33 4.97 7.87
C TRP A 226 22.78 5.80 9.03
N MET A 227 23.58 6.68 9.63
CA MET A 227 23.06 7.60 10.66
C MET A 227 22.21 8.73 10.08
N GLY A 228 22.56 9.26 8.91
CA GLY A 228 21.89 10.40 8.28
C GLY A 228 20.50 10.08 7.72
N THR A 229 20.15 8.80 7.59
CA THR A 229 18.81 8.39 7.13
C THR A 229 17.72 8.64 8.19
N ASN A 230 18.09 8.87 9.46
CA ASN A 230 17.12 9.07 10.55
C ASN A 230 16.81 10.55 10.89
N GLU A 231 17.49 11.52 10.27
CA GLU A 231 17.34 12.95 10.60
C GLU A 231 16.38 13.73 9.67
N GLN A 232 15.87 13.11 8.59
CA GLN A 232 14.95 13.79 7.65
C GLN A 232 13.45 13.59 7.96
N GLN A 233 13.10 12.97 9.08
CA GLN A 233 11.72 12.89 9.57
C GLN A 233 11.58 13.57 10.94
N ARG A 234 11.74 14.90 10.98
CA ARG A 234 11.09 15.75 11.98
C ARG A 234 10.94 17.18 11.50
#